data_AF-A0A1F1KF27-F1
#
_entry.id   AF-A0A1F1KF27-F1
#
_cell.length_a   1.000
_cell.length_b   1.000
_cell.length_c   1.000
_cell.angle_alpha   90.00
_cell.angle_beta   90.00
_cell.angle_gamma   90.00
#
_symmetry.space_group_name_H-M   'P 1'
#
loop_
_entity.id
_entity.type
_entity.pdbx_description
1 polymer ?
#
loop_
_entity_poly.entity_id
_entity_poly.type
_entity_poly.pdbx_seq_one_letter_code
_entity_poly.pdbx_strand_id
1 'polypeptide(L)'
;MSTTAEQSTAARRVLLKMSGEVFGGGSVGVDPDVVKGISAQIADAVREGVQVAIVVGGGNFFRGAELQTKGMERTRADYMGMLGTVMNCLALQNFLEAEGVDTRVQTAIEMTQVAEPYIPRRAIRHLEKGRVVIFGAGAGMPFFTTDTVAAQRALEIKCDEVLMSKSGVDGVYSADPHTDPTAERYEHLTFAEALAKQLRIADAAAFSLCMENKLPMMVFGMQGEGAIAQALRGERIGTIVTAD
;
A
#
# COMPACT_ATOMS: atom_id res chain seq x y z
N MET A 1 -41.49 -0.26 -20.63
CA MET A 1 -40.07 -0.16 -21.04
C MET A 1 -39.32 0.43 -19.85
N SER A 2 -38.77 -0.42 -18.99
CA SER A 2 -37.97 -0.01 -17.84
C SER A 2 -36.53 -0.27 -18.19
N THR A 3 -35.76 0.80 -18.37
CA THR A 3 -34.32 0.77 -18.60
C THR A 3 -33.64 0.17 -17.37
N THR A 4 -33.22 -1.09 -17.49
CA THR A 4 -32.19 -1.68 -16.63
C THR A 4 -30.92 -0.87 -16.82
N ALA A 5 -30.48 -0.21 -15.76
CA ALA A 5 -29.16 0.41 -15.71
C ALA A 5 -28.12 -0.69 -15.94
N GLU A 6 -27.39 -0.62 -17.06
CA GLU A 6 -26.15 -1.37 -17.24
C GLU A 6 -25.19 -0.91 -16.15
N GLN A 7 -25.04 -1.70 -15.09
CA GLN A 7 -23.86 -1.63 -14.24
C GLN A 7 -22.67 -1.98 -15.13
N SER A 8 -22.00 -0.96 -15.64
CA SER A 8 -20.64 -1.09 -16.13
C SER A 8 -19.83 -1.75 -15.00
N THR A 9 -19.49 -3.03 -15.16
CA THR A 9 -18.60 -3.74 -14.24
C THR A 9 -17.18 -3.23 -14.47
N ALA A 10 -16.92 -1.97 -14.14
CA ALA A 10 -15.58 -1.42 -14.15
C ALA A 10 -14.72 -2.29 -13.23
N ALA A 11 -13.57 -2.74 -13.74
CA ALA A 11 -12.65 -3.58 -12.98
C ALA A 11 -12.21 -2.82 -11.72
N ARG A 12 -12.40 -3.43 -10.54
CA ARG A 12 -11.99 -2.89 -9.24
C ARG A 12 -10.52 -2.50 -9.30
N ARG A 13 -10.20 -1.26 -8.95
CA ARG A 13 -8.85 -0.71 -8.93
C ARG A 13 -8.49 -0.31 -7.52
N VAL A 14 -7.42 -0.90 -6.98
CA VAL A 14 -7.00 -0.65 -5.60
C VAL A 14 -5.52 -0.31 -5.54
N LEU A 15 -5.16 0.47 -4.52
CA LEU A 15 -3.76 0.67 -4.18
C LEU A 15 -3.44 -0.07 -2.88
N LEU A 16 -2.59 -1.09 -2.98
CA LEU A 16 -2.08 -1.83 -1.83
C LEU A 16 -0.80 -1.15 -1.31
N LYS A 17 -0.86 -0.62 -0.10
CA LYS A 17 0.31 -0.12 0.61
C LYS A 17 0.80 -1.18 1.58
N MET A 18 2.09 -1.51 1.48
CA MET A 18 2.78 -2.44 2.37
C MET A 18 3.95 -1.77 3.09
N SER A 19 4.18 -2.16 4.35
CA SER A 19 5.44 -1.83 5.04
C SER A 19 6.60 -2.59 4.41
N GLY A 20 7.76 -1.94 4.27
CA GLY A 20 8.98 -2.62 3.83
C GLY A 20 9.46 -3.67 4.82
N GLU A 21 9.16 -3.52 6.11
CA GLU A 21 9.58 -4.47 7.15
C GLU A 21 9.07 -5.89 6.90
N VAL A 22 7.89 -6.01 6.28
CA VAL A 22 7.30 -7.31 5.90
C VAL A 22 8.24 -8.07 4.97
N PHE A 23 8.95 -7.37 4.07
CA PHE A 23 9.84 -8.00 3.10
C PHE A 23 11.09 -8.58 3.76
N GLY A 24 11.49 -8.13 4.95
CA GLY A 24 12.74 -8.56 5.59
C GLY A 24 12.65 -9.87 6.38
N GLY A 25 11.46 -10.43 6.58
CA GLY A 25 11.28 -11.66 7.38
C GLY A 25 11.76 -11.54 8.84
N GLY A 26 11.84 -10.30 9.37
CA GLY A 26 12.41 -10.02 10.69
C GLY A 26 13.91 -9.68 10.68
N SER A 27 14.56 -9.68 9.51
CA SER A 27 15.97 -9.33 9.33
C SER A 27 16.16 -8.18 8.34
N VAL A 28 17.39 -7.67 8.22
CA VAL A 28 17.73 -6.66 7.21
C VAL A 28 17.86 -7.33 5.85
N GLY A 29 17.22 -6.77 4.83
CA GLY A 29 17.25 -7.29 3.47
C GLY A 29 15.88 -7.74 2.97
N VAL A 30 15.87 -8.70 2.05
CA VAL A 30 14.64 -9.26 1.46
C VAL A 30 14.64 -10.76 1.66
N ASP A 31 13.59 -11.26 2.27
CA ASP A 31 13.29 -12.68 2.42
C ASP A 31 12.53 -13.18 1.17
N PRO A 32 13.15 -14.04 0.34
CA PRO A 32 12.54 -14.55 -0.88
C PRO A 32 11.22 -15.29 -0.65
N ASP A 33 11.10 -16.04 0.44
CA ASP A 33 9.91 -16.87 0.70
C ASP A 33 8.72 -15.98 1.07
N VAL A 34 8.96 -14.92 1.85
CA VAL A 34 7.93 -13.94 2.18
C VAL A 34 7.45 -13.19 0.93
N VAL A 35 8.37 -12.68 0.10
CA VAL A 35 7.99 -11.93 -1.11
C VAL A 35 7.30 -12.85 -2.13
N LYS A 36 7.71 -14.12 -2.23
CA LYS A 36 7.03 -15.11 -3.05
C LYS A 36 5.59 -15.36 -2.58
N GLY A 37 5.37 -15.55 -1.28
CA GLY A 37 4.03 -15.73 -0.71
C GLY A 37 3.11 -14.53 -0.94
N ILE A 38 3.65 -13.31 -0.83
CA ILE A 38 2.93 -12.07 -1.17
C ILE A 38 2.59 -12.03 -2.66
N SER A 39 3.54 -12.37 -3.52
CA SER A 39 3.39 -12.31 -4.99
C SER A 39 2.34 -13.30 -5.48
N ALA A 40 2.28 -14.51 -4.92
CA ALA A 40 1.25 -15.49 -5.22
C ALA A 40 -0.16 -14.96 -4.92
N GLN A 41 -0.36 -14.36 -3.74
CA GLN A 41 -1.67 -13.80 -3.35
C GLN A 41 -2.08 -12.61 -4.22
N ILE A 42 -1.13 -11.74 -4.61
CA ILE A 42 -1.41 -10.64 -5.54
C ILE A 42 -1.79 -11.21 -6.91
N ALA A 43 -1.06 -12.22 -7.39
CA ALA A 43 -1.31 -12.85 -8.68
C ALA A 43 -2.71 -13.47 -8.75
N ASP A 44 -3.19 -14.09 -7.67
CA ASP A 44 -4.54 -14.63 -7.59
C ASP A 44 -5.61 -13.56 -7.82
N ALA A 45 -5.52 -12.41 -7.14
CA ALA A 45 -6.47 -11.31 -7.34
C ALA A 45 -6.37 -10.67 -8.73
N VAL A 46 -5.16 -10.54 -9.28
CA VAL A 46 -4.96 -9.99 -10.64
C VAL A 46 -5.56 -10.90 -11.70
N ARG A 47 -5.44 -12.23 -11.56
CA ARG A 47 -6.05 -13.22 -12.48
C ARG A 47 -7.58 -13.14 -12.48
N GLU A 48 -8.18 -12.67 -11.38
CA GLU A 48 -9.62 -12.41 -11.27
C GLU A 48 -10.05 -11.05 -11.83
N GLY A 49 -9.10 -10.26 -12.36
CA GLY A 49 -9.37 -9.00 -13.04
C GLY A 49 -9.24 -7.75 -12.17
N VAL A 50 -8.74 -7.86 -10.93
CA VAL A 50 -8.46 -6.70 -10.08
C VAL A 50 -7.28 -5.92 -10.64
N GLN A 51 -7.43 -4.60 -10.78
CA GLN A 51 -6.35 -3.69 -11.17
C GLN A 51 -5.56 -3.28 -9.93
N VAL A 52 -4.36 -3.82 -9.77
CA VAL A 52 -3.56 -3.65 -8.56
C VAL A 52 -2.40 -2.67 -8.77
N ALA A 53 -2.41 -1.59 -7.99
CA ALA A 53 -1.26 -0.71 -7.81
C ALA A 53 -0.66 -0.93 -6.42
N ILE A 54 0.66 -0.76 -6.29
CA ILE A 54 1.38 -1.10 -5.05
C ILE A 54 2.34 0.02 -4.65
N VAL A 55 2.36 0.34 -3.35
CA VAL A 55 3.41 1.14 -2.70
C VAL A 55 4.06 0.29 -1.62
N VAL A 56 5.39 0.18 -1.65
CA VAL A 56 6.15 -0.58 -0.63
C VAL A 56 7.10 0.36 0.12
N GLY A 57 7.13 0.25 1.45
CA GLY A 57 8.11 0.94 2.29
C GLY A 57 9.55 0.42 2.10
N GLY A 58 10.54 1.12 2.64
CA GLY A 58 11.97 0.73 2.57
C GLY A 58 12.59 0.31 3.92
N GLY A 59 11.75 0.10 4.94
CA GLY A 59 12.17 -0.06 6.34
C GLY A 59 13.02 -1.30 6.64
N ASN A 60 12.94 -2.33 5.79
CA ASN A 60 13.78 -3.55 5.87
C ASN A 60 15.24 -3.30 5.50
N PHE A 61 15.56 -2.26 4.72
CA PHE A 61 16.94 -1.87 4.44
C PHE A 61 17.42 -0.74 5.33
N PHE A 62 16.52 0.20 5.64
CA PHE A 62 16.86 1.42 6.36
C PHE A 62 15.81 1.74 7.42
N ARG A 63 16.17 1.51 8.68
CA ARG A 63 15.41 1.99 9.83
C ARG A 63 15.77 3.45 10.08
N GLY A 64 15.17 4.36 9.31
CA GLY A 64 15.52 5.79 9.31
C GLY A 64 15.58 6.44 10.70
N ALA A 65 14.70 6.04 11.62
CA ALA A 65 14.72 6.51 13.01
C ALA A 65 15.98 6.10 13.80
N GLU A 66 16.53 4.90 13.54
CA GLU A 66 17.77 4.43 14.17
C GLU A 66 19.02 5.12 13.58
N LEU A 67 18.97 5.55 12.32
CA LEU A 67 20.08 6.25 11.67
C LEU A 67 20.11 7.74 12.04
N GLN A 68 18.94 8.37 12.17
CA GLN A 68 18.83 9.77 12.62
C GLN A 68 19.32 9.93 14.06
N THR A 69 19.00 8.99 14.96
CA THR A 69 19.52 9.00 16.34
C THR A 69 21.03 8.82 16.41
N LYS A 70 21.66 8.28 15.36
CA LYS A 70 23.11 8.12 15.20
C LYS A 70 23.78 9.28 14.43
N GLY A 71 23.09 10.41 14.25
CA GLY A 71 23.66 11.64 13.69
C GLY A 71 23.53 11.81 12.18
N MET A 72 22.72 10.97 11.51
CA MET A 72 22.41 11.17 10.10
C MET A 72 21.41 12.32 9.92
N GLU A 73 21.70 13.22 8.98
CA GLU A 73 20.79 14.28 8.59
C GLU A 73 19.52 13.68 7.95
N ARG A 74 18.35 14.23 8.31
CA ARG A 74 17.04 13.64 7.98
C ARG A 74 16.80 13.53 6.47
N THR A 75 17.11 14.57 5.70
CA THR A 75 16.96 14.58 4.24
C THR A 75 17.71 13.42 3.60
N ARG A 76 18.96 13.18 4.01
CA ARG A 76 19.75 12.04 3.53
C ARG A 76 19.14 10.69 3.92
N ALA A 77 18.66 10.56 5.16
CA ALA A 77 18.00 9.34 5.61
C ALA A 77 16.72 9.04 4.79
N ASP A 78 15.94 10.06 4.46
CA ASP A 78 14.73 9.91 3.64
C ASP A 78 15.07 9.50 2.20
N TYR A 79 16.12 10.06 1.59
CA TYR A 79 16.61 9.59 0.28
C TYR A 79 17.08 8.13 0.30
N MET A 80 17.80 7.71 1.35
CA MET A 80 18.17 6.30 1.52
C MET A 80 16.94 5.40 1.66
N GLY A 81 15.94 5.83 2.44
CA GLY A 81 14.66 5.15 2.54
C GLY A 81 13.95 5.01 1.20
N MET A 82 13.93 6.09 0.39
CA MET A 82 13.38 6.08 -0.97
C MET A 82 14.11 5.08 -1.88
N LEU A 83 15.44 4.98 -1.82
CA LEU A 83 16.17 3.93 -2.54
C LEU A 83 15.82 2.52 -2.06
N GLY A 84 15.65 2.34 -0.75
CA GLY A 84 15.14 1.08 -0.17
C GLY A 84 13.77 0.67 -0.73
N THR A 85 12.86 1.62 -0.96
CA THR A 85 11.58 1.32 -1.62
C THR A 85 11.78 0.80 -3.04
N VAL A 86 12.73 1.37 -3.81
CA VAL A 86 13.02 0.94 -5.18
C VAL A 86 13.58 -0.49 -5.18
N MET A 87 14.48 -0.81 -4.25
CA MET A 87 15.01 -2.17 -4.11
C MET A 87 13.88 -3.19 -3.87
N ASN A 88 12.91 -2.86 -2.99
CA ASN A 88 11.74 -3.71 -2.78
C ASN A 88 10.83 -3.81 -4.01
N CYS A 89 10.68 -2.73 -4.78
CA CYS A 89 9.89 -2.75 -6.01
C CYS A 89 10.47 -3.73 -7.03
N LEU A 90 11.79 -3.73 -7.20
CA LEU A 90 12.49 -4.65 -8.12
C LEU A 90 12.38 -6.11 -7.65
N ALA A 91 12.52 -6.35 -6.35
CA ALA A 91 12.30 -7.68 -5.79
C ALA A 91 10.88 -8.17 -6.05
N LEU A 92 9.86 -7.36 -5.71
CA LEU A 92 8.46 -7.72 -5.92
C LEU A 92 8.13 -7.94 -7.40
N GLN A 93 8.65 -7.08 -8.29
CA GLN A 93 8.52 -7.25 -9.74
C GLN A 93 8.99 -8.62 -10.19
N ASN A 94 10.19 -9.05 -9.79
CA ASN A 94 10.74 -10.34 -10.19
C ASN A 94 9.85 -11.51 -9.75
N PHE A 95 9.35 -11.50 -8.51
CA PHE A 95 8.50 -12.59 -8.02
C PHE A 95 7.10 -12.59 -8.64
N LEU A 96 6.51 -11.42 -8.90
CA LEU A 96 5.25 -11.33 -9.64
C LEU A 96 5.39 -11.82 -11.09
N GLU A 97 6.48 -11.46 -11.77
CA GLU A 97 6.75 -11.93 -13.14
C GLU A 97 6.98 -13.44 -13.17
N ALA A 98 7.60 -14.02 -12.14
CA ALA A 98 7.70 -15.48 -11.98
C ALA A 98 6.34 -16.17 -11.78
N GLU A 99 5.34 -15.47 -11.23
CA GLU A 99 3.94 -15.91 -11.13
C GLU A 99 3.13 -15.65 -12.43
N GLY A 100 3.78 -15.17 -13.49
CA GLY A 100 3.16 -14.90 -14.79
C GLY A 100 2.36 -13.59 -14.84
N VAL A 101 2.59 -12.67 -13.90
CA VAL A 101 1.93 -11.36 -13.87
C VAL A 101 2.83 -10.31 -14.51
N ASP A 102 2.35 -9.67 -15.56
CA ASP A 102 3.04 -8.52 -16.15
C ASP A 102 3.11 -7.37 -15.13
N THR A 103 4.30 -6.81 -14.90
CA THR A 103 4.47 -5.70 -13.96
C THR A 103 5.15 -4.48 -14.58
N ARG A 104 4.98 -3.31 -13.96
CA ARG A 104 5.76 -2.10 -14.27
C ARG A 104 6.12 -1.36 -13.00
N VAL A 105 7.43 -1.19 -12.77
CA VAL A 105 7.94 -0.31 -11.73
C VAL A 105 8.01 1.11 -12.25
N GLN A 106 7.44 2.05 -11.49
CA GLN A 106 7.51 3.47 -11.75
C GLN A 106 8.10 4.21 -10.55
N THR A 107 9.01 5.15 -10.77
CA THR A 107 9.69 5.87 -9.69
C THR A 107 9.45 7.37 -9.73
N ALA A 108 9.34 7.99 -8.55
CA ALA A 108 9.23 9.44 -8.43
C ALA A 108 10.56 10.17 -8.68
N ILE A 109 11.69 9.51 -8.36
CA ILE A 109 13.03 9.97 -8.75
C ILE A 109 13.39 9.28 -10.05
N GLU A 110 13.76 10.06 -11.08
CA GLU A 110 14.10 9.51 -12.39
C GLU A 110 15.36 8.63 -12.32
N MET A 111 15.21 7.38 -12.78
CA MET A 111 16.30 6.40 -12.87
C MET A 111 16.11 5.53 -14.12
N THR A 112 16.32 6.14 -15.28
CA THR A 112 15.97 5.61 -16.61
C THR A 112 16.46 4.20 -16.89
N GLN A 113 17.60 3.78 -16.34
CA GLN A 113 18.15 2.43 -16.53
C GLN A 113 17.50 1.36 -15.64
N VAL A 114 16.75 1.77 -14.61
CA VAL A 114 16.21 0.89 -13.56
C VAL A 114 14.69 0.80 -13.65
N ALA A 115 13.99 1.92 -13.83
CA ALA A 115 12.54 1.98 -13.79
C ALA A 115 11.96 3.10 -14.67
N GLU A 116 10.67 3.00 -15.01
CA GLU A 116 9.97 4.07 -15.72
C GLU A 116 9.81 5.29 -14.78
N PRO A 117 9.87 6.53 -15.28
CA PRO A 117 9.43 7.68 -14.49
C PRO A 117 7.93 7.57 -14.21
N TYR A 118 7.50 8.00 -13.03
CA TYR A 118 6.09 8.04 -12.70
C TYR A 118 5.32 9.03 -13.58
N ILE A 119 4.32 8.52 -14.30
CA ILE A 119 3.40 9.31 -15.11
C ILE A 119 1.99 8.75 -14.87
N PRO A 120 1.07 9.47 -14.20
CA PRO A 120 -0.23 8.93 -13.79
C PRO A 120 -1.02 8.29 -14.94
N ARG A 121 -1.06 8.97 -16.10
CA ARG A 121 -1.76 8.46 -17.29
C ARG A 121 -1.15 7.17 -17.84
N ARG A 122 0.16 6.97 -17.69
CA ARG A 122 0.86 5.74 -18.09
C ARG A 122 0.57 4.62 -17.10
N ALA A 123 0.55 4.92 -15.80
CA ALA A 123 0.15 3.97 -14.75
C ALA A 123 -1.28 3.44 -15.00
N ILE A 124 -2.25 4.34 -15.23
CA ILE A 124 -3.62 3.96 -15.59
C ILE A 124 -3.64 3.04 -16.82
N ARG A 125 -2.87 3.38 -17.86
CA ARG A 125 -2.83 2.56 -19.07
C ARG A 125 -2.22 1.17 -18.87
N HIS A 126 -1.30 1.01 -17.91
CA HIS A 126 -0.76 -0.30 -17.53
C HIS A 126 -1.81 -1.10 -16.75
N LEU A 127 -2.50 -0.47 -15.80
CA LEU A 127 -3.59 -1.10 -15.02
C LEU A 127 -4.74 -1.58 -15.92
N GLU A 128 -5.15 -0.78 -16.91
CA GLU A 128 -6.15 -1.16 -17.92
C GLU A 128 -5.77 -2.40 -18.75
N LYS A 129 -4.48 -2.72 -18.83
CA LYS A 129 -3.95 -3.89 -19.52
C LYS A 129 -3.78 -5.11 -18.60
N GLY A 130 -4.25 -5.03 -17.36
CA GLY A 130 -4.11 -6.10 -16.36
C GLY A 130 -2.70 -6.20 -15.77
N ARG A 131 -1.86 -5.17 -15.93
CA ARG A 131 -0.51 -5.15 -15.34
C ARG A 131 -0.54 -4.64 -13.91
N VAL A 132 0.30 -5.18 -13.06
CA VAL A 132 0.56 -4.62 -11.74
C VAL A 132 1.50 -3.41 -11.87
N VAL A 133 1.15 -2.29 -11.25
CA VAL A 133 2.01 -1.11 -11.21
C VAL A 133 2.59 -0.94 -9.81
N ILE A 134 3.91 -0.87 -9.69
CA ILE A 134 4.62 -0.77 -8.41
C ILE A 134 5.31 0.59 -8.34
N PHE A 135 5.00 1.39 -7.32
CA PHE A 135 5.54 2.73 -7.15
C PHE A 135 6.72 2.75 -6.18
N GLY A 136 7.88 3.12 -6.69
CA GLY A 136 9.12 3.30 -5.94
C GLY A 136 9.52 4.76 -5.75
N ALA A 137 10.47 4.99 -4.86
CA ALA A 137 11.03 6.29 -4.49
C ALA A 137 10.02 7.28 -3.87
N GLY A 138 8.91 6.80 -3.30
CA GLY A 138 7.97 7.62 -2.55
C GLY A 138 7.45 8.86 -3.31
N ALA A 139 7.51 10.03 -2.67
CA ALA A 139 7.16 11.31 -3.27
C ALA A 139 8.32 11.93 -4.09
N GLY A 140 9.51 11.31 -4.07
CA GLY A 140 10.74 11.86 -4.63
C GLY A 140 11.32 13.02 -3.84
N MET A 141 10.73 13.36 -2.68
CA MET A 141 11.17 14.43 -1.80
C MET A 141 11.11 14.00 -0.32
N PRO A 142 12.04 14.48 0.52
CA PRO A 142 12.08 14.19 1.96
C PRO A 142 10.83 14.68 2.71
N PHE A 143 10.67 14.23 3.96
CA PHE A 143 9.57 14.57 4.88
C PHE A 143 8.19 13.98 4.56
N PHE A 144 8.07 13.19 3.50
CA PHE A 144 6.84 12.45 3.16
C PHE A 144 6.96 10.97 3.54
N THR A 145 5.88 10.43 4.08
CA THR A 145 5.75 9.00 4.38
C THR A 145 5.30 8.23 3.12
N THR A 146 5.44 6.91 3.13
CA THR A 146 4.84 6.07 2.09
C THR A 146 3.32 5.97 2.18
N ASP A 147 2.75 6.24 3.36
CA ASP A 147 1.30 6.31 3.55
C ASP A 147 0.71 7.52 2.79
N THR A 148 1.33 8.70 2.90
CA THR A 148 0.92 9.89 2.15
C THR A 148 1.03 9.66 0.64
N VAL A 149 2.11 9.01 0.20
CA VAL A 149 2.32 8.66 -1.21
C VAL A 149 1.27 7.66 -1.70
N ALA A 150 0.90 6.66 -0.88
CA ALA A 150 -0.16 5.72 -1.20
C ALA A 150 -1.49 6.43 -1.45
N ALA A 151 -1.91 7.32 -0.54
CA ALA A 151 -3.12 8.12 -0.73
C ALA A 151 -3.03 9.01 -1.99
N GLN A 152 -1.93 9.73 -2.20
CA GLN A 152 -1.73 10.56 -3.38
C GLN A 152 -1.84 9.75 -4.68
N ARG A 153 -1.09 8.65 -4.78
CA ARG A 153 -1.05 7.83 -5.99
C ARG A 153 -2.43 7.26 -6.27
N ALA A 154 -3.11 6.73 -5.27
CA ALA A 154 -4.46 6.19 -5.40
C ALA A 154 -5.44 7.22 -5.99
N LEU A 155 -5.38 8.48 -5.56
CA LEU A 155 -6.17 9.57 -6.14
C LEU A 155 -5.80 9.84 -7.61
N GLU A 156 -4.51 9.96 -7.91
CA GLU A 156 -4.03 10.26 -9.27
C GLU A 156 -4.37 9.16 -10.29
N ILE A 157 -4.35 7.89 -9.86
CA ILE A 157 -4.70 6.74 -10.70
C ILE A 157 -6.16 6.28 -10.53
N LYS A 158 -6.98 7.04 -9.79
CA LYS A 158 -8.42 6.79 -9.61
C LYS A 158 -8.74 5.40 -9.06
N CYS A 159 -8.06 5.01 -7.99
CA CYS A 159 -8.42 3.81 -7.24
C CYS A 159 -9.78 3.99 -6.55
N ASP A 160 -10.49 2.88 -6.42
CA ASP A 160 -11.72 2.76 -5.63
C ASP A 160 -11.43 2.77 -4.13
N GLU A 161 -10.24 2.31 -3.71
CA GLU A 161 -9.88 2.13 -2.30
C GLU A 161 -8.35 2.06 -2.10
N VAL A 162 -7.87 2.52 -0.93
CA VAL A 162 -6.50 2.30 -0.45
C VAL A 162 -6.49 1.17 0.58
N LEU A 163 -5.73 0.12 0.31
CA LEU A 163 -5.55 -1.01 1.22
C LEU A 163 -4.26 -0.79 2.02
N MET A 164 -4.40 -0.52 3.30
CA MET A 164 -3.32 -0.22 4.23
C MET A 164 -2.97 -1.46 5.04
N SER A 165 -1.89 -2.13 4.67
CA SER A 165 -1.44 -3.30 5.41
C SER A 165 -0.67 -2.88 6.68
N LYS A 166 -1.00 -3.51 7.81
CA LYS A 166 -0.33 -3.32 9.09
C LYS A 166 0.38 -4.59 9.55
N SER A 167 1.51 -4.39 10.22
CA SER A 167 2.22 -5.45 10.95
C SER A 167 1.75 -5.46 12.40
N GLY A 168 1.57 -6.65 12.99
CA GLY A 168 1.17 -6.82 14.39
C GLY A 168 -0.33 -6.78 14.68
N VAL A 169 -1.12 -6.07 13.88
CA VAL A 169 -2.58 -5.94 14.07
C VAL A 169 -3.36 -6.19 12.78
N ASP A 170 -4.56 -6.73 12.92
CA ASP A 170 -5.46 -7.10 11.82
C ASP A 170 -6.50 -6.02 11.47
N GLY A 171 -6.46 -4.85 12.11
CA GLY A 171 -7.40 -3.75 11.88
C GLY A 171 -7.09 -2.51 12.72
N VAL A 172 -8.09 -1.65 12.88
CA VAL A 172 -8.05 -0.50 13.78
C VAL A 172 -8.70 -0.89 15.10
N TYR A 173 -8.03 -0.57 16.21
CA TYR A 173 -8.46 -0.89 17.56
C TYR A 173 -8.70 0.38 18.38
N SER A 174 -9.49 0.29 19.44
CA SER A 174 -9.72 1.38 20.40
C SER A 174 -8.47 1.77 21.19
N ALA A 175 -7.55 0.82 21.40
CA ALA A 175 -6.24 0.98 22.02
C ALA A 175 -5.24 0.02 21.36
N ASP A 176 -3.96 0.05 21.75
CA ASP A 176 -2.97 -0.91 21.24
C ASP A 176 -3.23 -2.32 21.83
N PRO A 177 -3.67 -3.31 21.03
CA PRO A 177 -4.04 -4.63 21.54
C PRO A 177 -2.85 -5.44 22.09
N HIS A 178 -1.61 -5.03 21.83
CA HIS A 178 -0.44 -5.65 22.43
C HIS A 178 -0.18 -5.21 23.87
N THR A 179 -0.72 -4.06 24.28
CA THR A 179 -0.49 -3.47 25.61
C THR A 179 -1.77 -3.30 26.43
N ASP A 180 -2.92 -3.22 25.77
CA ASP A 180 -4.24 -3.09 26.39
C ASP A 180 -5.13 -4.30 26.04
N PRO A 181 -5.41 -5.20 27.00
CA PRO A 181 -6.26 -6.37 26.77
C PRO A 181 -7.74 -6.03 26.58
N THR A 182 -8.15 -4.77 26.83
CA THR A 182 -9.51 -4.29 26.60
C THR A 182 -9.70 -3.65 25.22
N ALA A 183 -8.65 -3.66 24.39
CA ALA A 183 -8.71 -3.13 23.03
C ALA A 183 -9.74 -3.88 22.19
N GLU A 184 -10.69 -3.13 21.63
CA GLU A 184 -11.75 -3.66 20.75
C GLU A 184 -11.45 -3.26 19.31
N ARG A 185 -11.56 -4.23 18.39
CA ARG A 185 -11.39 -4.00 16.95
C ARG A 185 -12.66 -3.41 16.36
N TYR A 186 -12.51 -2.37 15.55
CA TYR A 186 -13.61 -1.84 14.76
C TYR A 186 -13.75 -2.60 13.44
N GLU A 187 -14.98 -2.88 12.99
CA GLU A 187 -15.21 -3.40 11.63
C GLU A 187 -15.33 -2.27 10.61
N HIS A 188 -15.96 -1.17 11.01
CA HIS A 188 -16.18 0.01 10.20
C HIS A 188 -16.04 1.28 11.06
N LEU A 189 -15.51 2.33 10.45
CA LEU A 189 -15.38 3.67 11.01
C LEU A 189 -15.64 4.71 9.92
N THR A 190 -16.18 5.85 10.31
CA THR A 190 -16.08 7.05 9.49
C THR A 190 -14.77 7.80 9.75
N PHE A 191 -14.30 8.60 8.80
CA PHE A 191 -13.15 9.49 9.01
C PHE A 191 -13.38 10.43 10.20
N ALA A 192 -14.61 10.92 10.39
CA ALA A 192 -14.99 11.78 11.50
C ALA A 192 -14.87 11.07 12.86
N GLU A 193 -15.35 9.82 12.96
CA GLU A 193 -15.23 9.02 14.18
C GLU A 193 -13.77 8.71 14.52
N ALA A 194 -12.98 8.31 13.53
CA ALA A 194 -11.57 8.03 13.72
C ALA A 194 -10.79 9.28 14.20
N LEU A 195 -11.12 10.46 13.68
CA LEU A 195 -10.54 11.72 14.13
C LEU A 195 -10.99 12.08 15.56
N ALA A 196 -12.28 11.97 15.85
CA ALA A 196 -12.84 12.27 17.17
C ALA A 196 -12.26 11.36 18.27
N LYS A 197 -12.01 10.09 17.94
CA LYS A 197 -11.39 9.09 18.81
C LYS A 197 -9.85 9.13 18.79
N GLN A 198 -9.24 10.03 18.00
CA GLN A 198 -7.79 10.16 17.84
C GLN A 198 -7.08 8.85 17.44
N LEU A 199 -7.74 8.03 16.61
CA LEU A 199 -7.20 6.74 16.19
C LEU A 199 -6.04 6.91 15.21
N ARG A 200 -4.93 6.23 15.48
CA ARG A 200 -3.72 6.27 14.64
C ARG A 200 -3.82 5.28 13.48
N ILE A 201 -4.51 5.69 12.42
CA ILE A 201 -4.78 4.84 11.26
C ILE A 201 -3.61 4.91 10.26
N ALA A 202 -3.31 6.11 9.79
CA ALA A 202 -2.17 6.47 8.93
C ALA A 202 -1.56 7.78 9.46
N ASP A 203 -0.52 8.29 8.81
CA ASP A 203 -0.09 9.67 9.11
C ASP A 203 -1.19 10.70 8.77
N ALA A 204 -1.12 11.87 9.41
CA ALA A 204 -2.16 12.88 9.31
C ALA A 204 -2.38 13.40 7.87
N ALA A 205 -1.34 13.48 7.04
CA ALA A 205 -1.46 13.96 5.67
C ALA A 205 -2.16 12.90 4.80
N ALA A 206 -1.79 11.63 4.91
CA ALA A 206 -2.47 10.53 4.23
C ALA A 206 -3.95 10.45 4.60
N PHE A 207 -4.25 10.52 5.90
CA PHE A 207 -5.62 10.46 6.42
C PHE A 207 -6.46 11.64 5.90
N SER A 208 -5.92 12.86 5.92
CA SER A 208 -6.61 14.05 5.43
C SER A 208 -6.88 13.97 3.92
N LEU A 209 -5.90 13.52 3.13
CA LEU A 209 -6.08 13.32 1.68
C LEU A 209 -7.23 12.35 1.38
N CYS A 210 -7.30 11.21 2.08
CA CYS A 210 -8.38 10.26 1.89
C CYS A 210 -9.74 10.83 2.32
N MET A 211 -9.80 11.51 3.48
CA MET A 211 -11.02 12.11 4.00
C MET A 211 -11.58 13.19 3.07
N GLU A 212 -10.76 14.16 2.65
CA GLU A 212 -11.18 15.29 1.81
C GLU A 212 -11.67 14.83 0.43
N ASN A 213 -11.09 13.75 -0.10
CA ASN A 213 -11.43 13.21 -1.41
C ASN A 213 -12.42 12.04 -1.33
N LYS A 214 -12.93 11.71 -0.14
CA LYS A 214 -13.85 10.59 0.11
C LYS A 214 -13.32 9.25 -0.43
N LEU A 215 -12.01 9.05 -0.40
CA LEU A 215 -11.36 7.82 -0.85
C LEU A 215 -11.36 6.81 0.30
N PRO A 216 -12.08 5.68 0.19
CA PRO A 216 -12.12 4.66 1.23
C PRO A 216 -10.74 4.08 1.55
N MET A 217 -10.57 3.66 2.79
CA MET A 217 -9.36 3.00 3.27
C MET A 217 -9.72 1.71 4.02
N MET A 218 -9.08 0.60 3.66
CA MET A 218 -9.15 -0.65 4.42
C MET A 218 -7.86 -0.88 5.17
N VAL A 219 -7.92 -1.00 6.48
CA VAL A 219 -6.79 -1.36 7.34
C VAL A 219 -6.90 -2.83 7.68
N PHE A 220 -5.89 -3.62 7.31
CA PHE A 220 -5.90 -5.06 7.52
C PHE A 220 -4.52 -5.60 7.88
N GLY A 221 -4.49 -6.77 8.51
CA GLY A 221 -3.27 -7.51 8.80
C GLY A 221 -2.87 -8.39 7.63
N MET A 222 -1.57 -8.53 7.39
CA MET A 222 -1.05 -9.45 6.36
C MET A 222 -0.85 -10.88 6.86
N GLN A 223 -1.05 -11.12 8.17
CA GLN A 223 -0.88 -12.44 8.77
C GLN A 223 -2.05 -13.34 8.37
N GLY A 224 -1.74 -14.55 7.90
CA GLY A 224 -2.72 -15.54 7.48
C GLY A 224 -2.68 -15.81 5.98
N GLU A 225 -2.91 -17.06 5.60
CA GLU A 225 -2.99 -17.45 4.21
C GLU A 225 -4.19 -16.76 3.54
N GLY A 226 -3.94 -16.04 2.44
CA GLY A 226 -4.97 -15.44 1.61
C GLY A 226 -5.40 -14.01 1.97
N ALA A 227 -4.98 -13.45 3.11
CA ALA A 227 -5.41 -12.13 3.56
C ALA A 227 -5.22 -11.01 2.51
N ILE A 228 -4.10 -11.04 1.77
CA ILE A 228 -3.83 -10.05 0.71
C ILE A 228 -4.79 -10.23 -0.45
N ALA A 229 -5.02 -11.48 -0.89
CA ALA A 229 -5.96 -11.77 -1.97
C ALA A 229 -7.38 -11.33 -1.60
N GLN A 230 -7.81 -11.61 -0.36
CA GLN A 230 -9.10 -11.19 0.16
C GLN A 230 -9.27 -9.66 0.17
N ALA A 231 -8.28 -8.92 0.68
CA ALA A 231 -8.30 -7.45 0.64
C ALA A 231 -8.38 -6.90 -0.79
N LEU A 232 -7.58 -7.47 -1.71
CA LEU A 232 -7.56 -7.05 -3.11
C LEU A 232 -8.93 -7.27 -3.79
N ARG A 233 -9.59 -8.40 -3.51
CA ARG A 233 -10.96 -8.70 -3.98
C ARG A 233 -12.04 -7.81 -3.36
N GLY A 234 -11.72 -7.12 -2.26
CA GLY A 234 -12.69 -6.31 -1.51
C GLY A 234 -13.56 -7.13 -0.56
N GLU A 235 -13.07 -8.29 -0.13
CA GLU A 235 -13.69 -9.04 0.97
C GLU A 235 -13.57 -8.22 2.28
N ARG A 236 -14.57 -8.35 3.15
CA ARG A 236 -14.63 -7.58 4.41
C ARG A 236 -13.68 -8.18 5.45
N ILE A 237 -12.40 -7.82 5.36
CA ILE A 237 -11.38 -8.12 6.36
C ILE A 237 -10.86 -6.83 7.00
N GLY A 238 -10.43 -6.94 8.26
CA GLY A 238 -9.94 -5.80 9.03
C GLY A 238 -11.00 -4.71 9.24
N THR A 239 -10.59 -3.44 9.11
CA THR A 239 -11.43 -2.27 9.36
C THR A 239 -11.55 -1.40 8.12
N ILE A 240 -12.77 -1.07 7.73
CA ILE A 240 -13.02 -0.15 6.62
C ILE A 240 -13.27 1.26 7.17
N VAL A 241 -12.64 2.26 6.57
CA VAL A 241 -12.78 3.67 6.92
C VAL A 241 -13.36 4.44 5.72
N THR A 242 -14.52 5.07 5.89
CA THR A 242 -15.23 5.81 4.83
C THR A 242 -15.59 7.23 5.23
N ALA A 243 -16.07 8.03 4.27
CA ALA A 243 -16.59 9.37 4.55
C ALA A 243 -17.88 9.36 5.36
N ASP A 244 -18.76 8.40 5.04
CA ASP A 244 -20.10 8.23 5.60
C ASP A 244 -20.33 6.77 6.01
#